data_AF-A0A7S3I815-F1
#
_entry.id   AF-A0A7S3I815-F1
#
_cell.length_a   1.000
_cell.length_b   1.000
_cell.length_c   1.000
_cell.angle_alpha   90.00
_cell.angle_beta   90.00
_cell.angle_gamma   90.00
#
_symmetry.space_group_name_H-M   'P 1'
#
loop_
_entity.id
_entity.type
_entity.pdbx_description
1 polymer ?
#
loop_
_entity_poly.entity_id
_entity_poly.type
_entity_poly.pdbx_seq_one_letter_code
_entity_poly.pdbx_strand_id
1 'polypeptide(L)'
;MKLARRQIQFYNKRNAEEHMPTRTPKKDFCTQRLLFKRRARLSEQNLLIFYFDGVIGELCSRSASYGYFKVRHGAFQGLRKLSYRYQIAILIPYAKKRAKVIACYIDKFQGCPVDAIYCVNKNYMSDHSDLRFIDYKQ
;
A
#
# COMPACT_ATOMS: atom_id res chain seq x y z
N MET A 1 40.40 -16.69 39.53
CA MET A 1 39.39 -16.44 38.47
C MET A 1 39.98 -16.84 37.12
N LYS A 2 39.51 -17.93 36.51
CA LYS A 2 40.00 -18.43 35.21
C LYS A 2 39.06 -17.93 34.10
N LEU A 3 39.58 -17.08 33.21
CA LEU A 3 38.90 -16.65 31.99
C LEU A 3 38.83 -17.82 31.00
N ALA A 4 37.64 -18.38 30.81
CA ALA A 4 37.41 -19.40 29.79
C ALA A 4 37.48 -18.77 28.40
N ARG A 5 38.61 -18.95 27.72
CA ARG A 5 38.77 -18.70 26.28
C ARG A 5 37.86 -19.67 25.53
N ARG A 6 36.66 -19.23 25.13
CA ARG A 6 35.84 -19.96 24.17
C ARG A 6 36.48 -19.84 22.78
N GLN A 7 37.14 -20.92 22.34
CA GLN A 7 37.47 -21.14 20.94
C GLN A 7 36.19 -21.15 20.12
N ILE A 8 36.06 -20.19 19.21
CA ILE A 8 35.03 -20.18 18.18
C ILE A 8 35.43 -21.27 17.19
N GLN A 9 34.74 -22.42 17.23
CA GLN A 9 34.84 -23.42 16.18
C GLN A 9 34.21 -22.85 14.91
N PHE A 10 35.04 -22.55 13.91
CA PHE A 10 34.58 -22.31 12.55
C PHE A 10 34.00 -23.61 12.02
N TYR A 11 32.66 -23.71 11.99
CA TYR A 11 31.99 -24.77 11.26
C TYR A 11 32.31 -24.59 9.77
N ASN A 12 32.99 -25.58 9.21
CA ASN A 12 33.37 -25.62 7.81
C ASN A 12 32.14 -25.54 6.90
N LYS A 13 32.14 -24.53 6.03
CA LYS A 13 31.30 -24.36 4.84
C LYS A 13 31.29 -25.64 3.98
N ARG A 14 30.20 -26.41 4.01
CA ARG A 14 29.71 -27.17 2.84
C ARG A 14 28.17 -27.22 2.95
N ASN A 15 27.51 -26.65 1.93
CA ASN A 15 26.05 -26.55 1.71
C ASN A 15 25.31 -25.36 2.35
N ALA A 16 25.89 -24.16 2.27
CA ALA A 16 25.22 -22.91 2.63
C ALA A 16 24.66 -22.13 1.40
N GLU A 17 24.33 -22.82 0.31
CA GLU A 17 23.74 -22.19 -0.89
C GLU A 17 22.30 -22.64 -1.20
N GLU A 18 21.74 -23.67 -0.55
CA GLU A 18 20.43 -24.18 -1.00
C GLU A 18 19.20 -23.51 -0.40
N HIS A 19 19.26 -22.89 0.78
CA HIS A 19 18.08 -22.20 1.33
C HIS A 19 18.45 -20.88 1.98
N MET A 20 18.95 -19.92 1.19
CA MET A 20 18.62 -18.55 1.53
C MET A 20 17.10 -18.42 1.40
N PRO A 21 16.34 -18.08 2.46
CA PRO A 21 14.95 -17.76 2.30
C PRO A 21 14.85 -16.65 1.25
N THR A 22 13.94 -16.82 0.29
CA THR A 22 13.70 -15.86 -0.77
C THR A 22 13.54 -14.49 -0.11
N ARG A 23 14.37 -13.51 -0.46
CA ARG A 23 14.37 -12.17 0.17
C ARG A 23 13.01 -11.47 0.06
N THR A 24 12.15 -11.96 -0.84
CA THR A 24 10.73 -11.65 -0.94
C THR A 24 9.90 -12.76 -0.27
N PRO A 25 9.18 -12.47 0.82
CA PRO A 25 8.19 -13.39 1.35
C PRO A 25 7.25 -13.88 0.25
N LYS A 26 7.07 -15.20 0.12
CA LYS A 26 6.20 -15.83 -0.90
C LYS A 26 4.71 -15.41 -0.81
N LYS A 27 4.32 -14.62 0.20
CA LYS A 27 2.95 -14.16 0.46
C LYS A 27 2.92 -12.68 0.87
N ASP A 28 3.72 -11.84 0.22
CA ASP A 28 3.63 -10.40 0.43
C ASP A 28 2.26 -9.86 0.01
N PHE A 29 1.80 -8.82 0.72
CA PHE A 29 0.63 -7.99 0.46
C PHE A 29 0.41 -7.78 -1.04
N CYS A 30 -0.34 -8.68 -1.68
CA CYS A 30 -0.43 -8.69 -3.13
C CYS A 30 -1.38 -7.57 -3.52
N THR A 31 -0.86 -6.45 -3.99
CA THR A 31 -1.71 -5.35 -4.47
C THR A 31 -2.12 -5.63 -5.91
N GLN A 32 -3.42 -5.60 -6.20
CA GLN A 32 -3.93 -5.57 -7.56
C GLN A 32 -3.91 -4.13 -8.09
N ARG A 33 -3.21 -3.92 -9.20
CA ARG A 33 -3.25 -2.65 -9.94
C ARG A 33 -4.60 -2.49 -10.64
N LEU A 34 -5.31 -1.40 -10.37
CA LEU A 34 -6.59 -1.06 -10.98
C LEU A 34 -6.46 -0.10 -12.16
N LEU A 35 -5.52 0.85 -12.05
CA LEU A 35 -5.23 1.85 -13.05
C LEU A 35 -3.72 2.09 -13.09
N PHE A 36 -3.18 2.29 -14.28
CA PHE A 36 -1.85 2.84 -14.49
C PHE A 36 -1.83 3.65 -15.79
N LYS A 37 -1.54 4.94 -15.68
CA LYS A 37 -1.39 5.88 -16.78
C LYS A 37 -0.13 6.68 -16.53
N ARG A 38 0.86 6.54 -17.41
CA ARG A 38 2.07 7.37 -17.36
C ARG A 38 1.81 8.66 -18.13
N ARG A 39 1.94 9.82 -17.47
CA ARG A 39 1.89 11.13 -18.15
C ARG A 39 3.25 11.39 -18.79
N ALA A 40 3.28 11.58 -20.12
CA ALA A 40 4.52 11.78 -20.89
C ALA A 40 5.40 12.91 -20.32
N ARG A 41 4.78 14.05 -19.94
CA ARG A 41 5.49 15.19 -19.33
C ARG A 41 6.19 14.87 -18.00
N LEU A 42 5.87 13.74 -17.37
CA LEU A 42 6.41 13.30 -16.09
C LEU A 42 7.15 11.97 -16.20
N SER A 43 7.60 11.54 -17.40
CA SER A 43 8.24 10.24 -17.57
C SER A 43 9.49 10.08 -16.70
N GLU A 44 10.29 11.13 -16.59
CA GLU A 44 11.55 11.17 -15.83
C GLU A 44 11.37 11.59 -14.37
N GLN A 45 10.13 11.82 -13.93
CA GLN A 45 9.84 12.30 -12.58
C GLN A 45 9.58 11.15 -11.61
N ASN A 46 9.83 11.42 -10.32
CA ASN A 46 9.58 10.45 -9.26
C ASN A 46 8.09 10.12 -9.13
N LEU A 47 7.83 8.86 -8.76
CA LEU A 47 6.51 8.36 -8.39
C LEU A 47 6.32 8.51 -6.88
N LEU A 48 5.29 9.23 -6.46
CA LEU A 48 4.87 9.31 -5.07
C LEU A 48 3.73 8.32 -4.83
N ILE A 49 3.91 7.44 -3.85
CA ILE A 49 2.91 6.44 -3.45
C ILE A 49 2.31 6.88 -2.13
N PHE A 50 1.00 7.13 -2.12
CA PHE A 50 0.24 7.48 -0.92
C PHE A 50 -0.65 6.32 -0.50
N TYR A 51 -0.66 6.01 0.79
CA TYR A 51 -1.75 5.23 1.37
C TYR A 51 -3.02 6.07 1.36
N PHE A 52 -4.17 5.46 1.13
CA PHE A 52 -5.44 6.16 1.31
C PHE A 52 -5.73 6.38 2.79
N ASP A 53 -5.72 5.31 3.58
CA ASP A 53 -6.09 5.36 5.00
C ASP A 53 -5.07 6.11 5.86
N GLY A 54 -5.58 6.98 6.73
CA GLY A 54 -4.78 7.78 7.66
C GLY A 54 -4.02 8.94 6.99
N VAL A 55 -3.87 8.94 5.66
CA VAL A 55 -3.13 9.97 4.92
C VAL A 55 -4.07 10.85 4.11
N ILE A 56 -4.87 10.24 3.21
CA ILE A 56 -5.81 10.97 2.35
C ILE A 56 -7.19 11.01 2.98
N GLY A 57 -7.62 9.90 3.57
CA GLY A 57 -8.93 9.75 4.16
C GLY A 57 -9.00 8.53 5.07
N GLU A 58 -10.21 8.19 5.47
CA GLU A 58 -10.49 7.01 6.28
C GLU A 58 -11.94 6.58 6.05
N LEU A 59 -12.23 5.28 6.21
CA LEU A 59 -13.62 4.82 6.19
C LEU A 59 -14.35 5.19 7.47
N CYS A 60 -15.64 5.50 7.32
CA CYS A 60 -16.54 5.61 8.45
C CYS A 60 -17.07 4.22 8.83
N SER A 61 -16.67 3.68 9.98
CA SER A 61 -17.17 2.39 10.51
C SER A 61 -18.70 2.34 10.70
N ARG A 62 -19.35 3.50 10.81
CA ARG A 62 -20.80 3.61 11.05
C ARG A 62 -21.69 3.31 9.83
N SER A 63 -21.12 3.10 8.64
CA SER A 63 -21.91 2.85 7.43
C SER A 63 -21.31 1.74 6.58
N ALA A 64 -22.10 0.70 6.32
CA ALA A 64 -21.72 -0.38 5.41
C ALA A 64 -21.70 0.05 3.92
N SER A 65 -22.20 1.26 3.62
CA SER A 65 -22.24 1.77 2.25
C SER A 65 -20.84 2.03 1.69
N TYR A 66 -20.60 1.60 0.45
CA TYR A 66 -19.31 1.75 -0.23
C TYR A 66 -18.87 3.20 -0.45
N GLY A 67 -19.78 4.18 -0.31
CA GLY A 67 -19.51 5.60 -0.53
C GLY A 67 -19.20 6.42 0.71
N TYR A 68 -19.21 5.83 1.91
CA TYR A 68 -19.01 6.58 3.16
C TYR A 68 -17.55 6.55 3.62
N PHE A 69 -16.80 7.61 3.29
CA PHE A 69 -15.45 7.88 3.81
C PHE A 69 -15.28 9.35 4.12
N LYS A 70 -14.39 9.66 5.06
CA LYS A 70 -13.94 11.02 5.36
C LYS A 70 -12.65 11.30 4.62
N VAL A 71 -12.47 12.56 4.27
CA VAL A 71 -11.24 13.05 3.64
C VAL A 71 -10.53 13.96 4.63
N ARG A 72 -9.22 13.80 4.74
CA ARG A 72 -8.39 14.65 5.58
C ARG A 72 -8.34 16.06 5.02
N HIS A 73 -8.42 17.06 5.89
CA HIS A 73 -8.39 18.46 5.48
C HIS A 73 -7.14 18.76 4.64
N GLY A 74 -7.32 19.43 3.50
CA GLY A 74 -6.24 19.79 2.59
C GLY A 74 -5.67 18.65 1.72
N ALA A 75 -6.09 17.40 1.90
CA ALA A 75 -5.51 16.25 1.18
C ALA A 75 -5.59 16.42 -0.35
N PHE A 76 -6.77 16.80 -0.87
CA PHE A 76 -6.95 17.02 -2.32
C PHE A 76 -6.20 18.23 -2.85
N GLN A 77 -6.11 19.31 -2.07
CA GLN A 77 -5.33 20.48 -2.48
C GLN A 77 -3.83 20.13 -2.57
N GLY A 78 -3.33 19.36 -1.60
CA GLY A 78 -1.96 18.83 -1.61
C GLY A 78 -1.71 17.90 -2.79
N LEU A 79 -2.59 16.93 -3.02
CA LEU A 79 -2.50 16.00 -4.14
C LEU A 79 -2.49 16.71 -5.49
N ARG A 80 -3.37 17.71 -5.69
CA ARG A 80 -3.36 18.51 -6.92
C ARG A 80 -2.03 19.23 -7.11
N LYS A 81 -1.51 19.90 -6.08
CA LYS A 81 -0.21 20.59 -6.14
C LYS A 81 0.93 19.64 -6.49
N LEU A 82 0.98 18.47 -5.85
CA LEU A 82 2.02 17.46 -6.10
C LEU A 82 1.91 16.86 -7.51
N SER A 83 0.69 16.66 -8.01
CA SER A 83 0.45 16.09 -9.34
C SER A 83 1.01 16.92 -10.49
N TYR A 84 1.39 18.19 -10.27
CA TYR A 84 2.04 19.01 -11.29
C TYR A 84 3.49 18.60 -11.55
N ARG A 85 4.19 18.08 -10.53
CA ARG A 85 5.63 17.76 -10.57
C ARG A 85 5.91 16.26 -10.47
N TYR A 86 5.00 15.49 -9.89
CA TYR A 86 5.20 14.08 -9.61
C TYR A 86 4.11 13.21 -10.23
N GLN A 87 4.47 11.96 -10.51
CA GLN A 87 3.47 10.93 -10.75
C GLN A 87 2.86 10.51 -9.41
N ILE A 88 1.56 10.32 -9.36
CA ILE A 88 0.82 10.03 -8.13
C ILE A 88 0.23 8.63 -8.22
N ALA A 89 0.65 7.76 -7.30
CA ALA A 89 0.05 6.46 -7.06
C ALA A 89 -0.69 6.47 -5.72
N ILE A 90 -1.87 5.86 -5.68
CA ILE A 90 -2.64 5.69 -4.44
C ILE A 90 -2.83 4.21 -4.17
N LEU A 91 -2.39 3.77 -3.01
CA LEU A 91 -2.65 2.46 -2.45
C LEU A 91 -3.88 2.52 -1.55
N ILE A 92 -4.95 1.88 -2.00
CA ILE A 92 -6.23 1.81 -1.30
C ILE A 92 -6.36 0.42 -0.70
N PRO A 93 -6.18 0.21 0.61
CA PRO A 93 -6.13 -1.12 1.21
C PRO A 93 -7.53 -1.75 1.38
N TYR A 94 -8.39 -1.60 0.37
CA TYR A 94 -9.77 -2.09 0.35
C TYR A 94 -10.06 -2.98 -0.84
N ALA A 95 -11.17 -3.72 -0.75
CA ALA A 95 -11.67 -4.52 -1.86
C ALA A 95 -11.88 -3.67 -3.13
N LYS A 96 -11.60 -4.27 -4.29
CA LYS A 96 -11.67 -3.63 -5.62
C LYS A 96 -12.91 -2.78 -5.87
N LYS A 97 -14.11 -3.22 -5.46
CA LYS A 97 -15.35 -2.45 -5.62
C LYS A 97 -15.28 -1.10 -4.89
N ARG A 98 -14.84 -1.12 -3.63
CA ARG A 98 -14.70 0.09 -2.79
C ARG A 98 -13.55 0.97 -3.28
N ALA A 99 -12.41 0.37 -3.62
CA ALA A 99 -11.26 1.09 -4.17
C ALA A 99 -11.61 1.84 -5.46
N LYS A 100 -12.46 1.27 -6.33
CA LYS A 100 -12.97 1.95 -7.53
C LYS A 100 -13.84 3.17 -7.21
N VAL A 101 -14.69 3.10 -6.19
CA VAL A 101 -15.55 4.25 -5.77
C VAL A 101 -14.68 5.39 -5.26
N ILE A 102 -13.74 5.09 -4.36
CA ILE A 102 -12.79 6.08 -3.83
C ILE A 102 -11.95 6.70 -4.95
N ALA A 103 -11.38 5.86 -5.82
CA ALA A 103 -10.62 6.32 -6.99
C ALA A 103 -11.43 7.26 -7.89
N CYS A 104 -12.68 6.89 -8.19
CA CYS A 104 -13.57 7.70 -9.01
C CYS A 104 -13.83 9.06 -8.35
N TYR A 105 -14.05 9.08 -7.04
CA TYR A 105 -14.22 10.31 -6.27
C TYR A 105 -12.99 11.23 -6.35
N ILE A 106 -11.79 10.68 -6.14
CA ILE A 106 -10.54 11.45 -6.17
C ILE A 106 -10.27 12.02 -7.57
N ASP A 107 -10.36 11.19 -8.61
CA ASP A 107 -9.98 11.59 -9.97
C ASP A 107 -11.07 12.45 -10.64
N LYS A 108 -12.33 11.96 -10.66
CA LYS A 108 -13.41 12.60 -11.42
C LYS A 108 -14.12 13.70 -10.66
N PHE A 109 -14.40 13.51 -9.37
CA PHE A 109 -15.20 14.47 -8.60
C PHE A 109 -14.33 15.56 -7.96
N GLN A 110 -13.10 15.22 -7.55
CA GLN A 110 -12.18 16.17 -6.92
C GLN A 110 -11.12 16.72 -7.87
N GLY A 111 -11.05 16.21 -9.11
CA GLY A 111 -10.12 16.67 -10.13
C GLY A 111 -8.65 16.49 -9.71
N CYS A 112 -8.35 15.46 -8.93
CA CYS A 112 -6.99 15.14 -8.52
C CYS A 112 -6.41 14.10 -9.48
N PRO A 113 -5.46 14.45 -10.37
CA PRO A 113 -4.90 13.49 -11.32
C PRO A 113 -4.17 12.36 -10.57
N VAL A 114 -4.63 11.13 -10.76
CA VAL A 114 -3.99 9.93 -10.22
C VAL A 114 -3.45 9.09 -11.38
N ASP A 115 -2.15 8.83 -11.37
CA ASP A 115 -1.47 8.04 -12.39
C ASP A 115 -1.62 6.55 -12.14
N ALA A 116 -1.70 6.12 -10.88
CA ALA A 116 -1.86 4.70 -10.55
C ALA A 116 -2.75 4.47 -9.33
N ILE A 117 -3.56 3.42 -9.37
CA ILE A 117 -4.36 2.98 -8.23
C ILE A 117 -4.08 1.52 -7.97
N TYR A 118 -3.72 1.21 -6.73
CA TYR A 118 -3.48 -0.14 -6.25
C TYR A 118 -4.53 -0.45 -5.18
N CYS A 119 -5.05 -1.68 -5.19
CA CYS A 119 -5.92 -2.18 -4.14
C CYS A 119 -5.44 -3.52 -3.61
N VAL A 120 -5.95 -3.99 -2.48
CA VAL A 120 -5.58 -5.33 -1.97
C VAL A 120 -6.16 -6.41 -2.88
N ASN A 121 -5.39 -7.44 -3.18
CA ASN A 121 -5.87 -8.64 -3.84
C ASN A 121 -6.82 -9.41 -2.92
N LYS A 122 -7.93 -9.91 -3.47
CA LYS A 122 -8.94 -10.65 -2.71
C LYS A 122 -8.37 -11.89 -2.01
N ASN A 123 -7.45 -12.59 -2.67
CA ASN A 123 -6.82 -13.81 -2.15
C ASN A 123 -5.94 -13.52 -0.92
N TYR A 124 -5.40 -12.30 -0.82
CA TYR A 124 -4.62 -11.89 0.35
C TYR A 124 -5.52 -11.61 1.56
N MET A 125 -6.72 -11.07 1.33
CA MET A 125 -7.70 -10.79 2.40
C MET A 125 -8.38 -12.06 2.95
N SER A 126 -8.48 -13.14 2.16
CA SER A 126 -8.97 -14.43 2.63
C SER A 126 -7.96 -15.15 3.52
N ASP A 127 -6.67 -15.07 3.15
CA ASP A 127 -5.58 -15.77 3.82
C ASP A 127 -5.13 -15.07 5.11
N HIS A 128 -5.47 -13.78 5.26
CA HIS A 128 -5.16 -12.97 6.43
C HIS A 128 -6.44 -12.34 7.00
N SER A 129 -7.34 -13.18 7.54
CA SER A 129 -8.53 -12.72 8.27
C SER A 129 -8.20 -11.75 9.41
N ASP A 130 -6.99 -11.84 9.93
CA ASP A 130 -6.48 -11.09 11.08
C ASP A 130 -6.01 -9.68 10.67
N LEU A 131 -5.74 -9.48 9.37
CA LEU A 131 -5.47 -8.18 8.75
C LEU A 131 -6.75 -7.51 8.21
N ARG A 132 -7.92 -8.11 8.45
CA ARG A 132 -9.16 -7.31 8.42
C ARG A 132 -8.98 -6.30 9.53
N PHE A 133 -8.60 -5.07 9.15
CA PHE A 133 -8.59 -3.93 10.05
C PHE A 133 -9.85 -4.02 10.87
N ILE A 134 -9.66 -4.31 12.16
CA ILE A 134 -10.72 -4.64 13.09
C ILE A 134 -11.74 -3.51 12.94
N ASP A 135 -12.94 -3.83 12.49
CA ASP A 135 -14.09 -2.96 12.70
C ASP A 135 -14.16 -2.81 14.22
N TYR A 136 -13.60 -1.72 14.75
CA TYR A 136 -13.82 -1.32 16.12
C TYR A 136 -15.33 -1.10 16.23
N LYS A 137 -16.03 -2.15 16.65
CA LYS A 137 -17.39 -2.04 17.15
C LYS A 137 -17.30 -1.12 18.36
N GLN A 138 -17.73 0.12 18.19
CA GLN A 138 -18.11 0.99 19.30
C GLN A 138 -19.37 0.44 19.95
#